data_AF-A0A973KM25-F1
#
_entry.id   AF-A0A973KM25-F1
#
_cell.length_a   1.000
_cell.length_b   1.000
_cell.length_c   1.000
_cell.angle_alpha   90.00
_cell.angle_beta   90.00
_cell.angle_gamma   90.00
#
_symmetry.space_group_name_H-M   'P 1'
#
loop_
_entity.id
_entity.type
_entity.pdbx_description
1 polymer ?
#
loop_
_entity_poly.entity_id
_entity_poly.type
_entity_poly.pdbx_seq_one_letter_code
_entity_poly.pdbx_strand_id
1 'polypeptide(L)' 'CNGATRAALALAELGYQVKEMLGGFEYWAREGFEYETWQGRERRAADPLTAPVDAEDCGC' A
#
# COMPACT_ATOMS: atom_id res chain seq x y z
N CYS A 1 4.11 11.19 -10.93
CA CYS A 1 4.70 11.32 -9.57
C CYS A 1 5.69 10.16 -9.40
N ASN A 2 6.96 10.40 -9.03
CA ASN A 2 8.00 9.36 -8.87
C ASN A 2 8.87 9.60 -7.63
N GLY A 3 8.27 10.21 -6.59
CA GLY A 3 8.98 10.54 -5.35
C GLY A 3 9.51 9.29 -4.64
N ALA A 4 8.68 8.25 -4.53
CA ALA A 4 9.06 6.98 -3.90
C ALA A 4 10.25 6.33 -4.62
N THR A 5 10.22 6.22 -5.95
CA THR A 5 11.33 5.68 -6.74
C THR A 5 12.63 6.47 -6.56
N ARG A 6 12.57 7.81 -6.58
CA ARG A 6 13.76 8.65 -6.37
C ARG A 6 14.32 8.52 -4.96
N ALA A 7 13.46 8.43 -3.94
CA ALA A 7 13.88 8.20 -2.57
C ALA A 7 14.49 6.80 -2.39
N ALA A 8 13.89 5.78 -3.02
CA ALA A 8 14.42 4.42 -3.01
C ALA A 8 15.82 4.37 -3.64
N LEU A 9 16.04 5.06 -4.76
CA LEU A 9 17.38 5.16 -5.38
C LEU A 9 18.39 5.80 -4.41
N ALA A 10 18.06 6.95 -3.81
CA ALA A 10 18.96 7.64 -2.88
C ALA A 10 19.32 6.76 -1.65
N LEU A 11 18.36 5.98 -1.14
CA LEU A 11 18.61 5.06 -0.03
C LEU A 11 19.44 3.83 -0.47
N ALA A 12 19.20 3.30 -1.67
CA ALA A 12 19.97 2.20 -2.22
C ALA A 12 21.44 2.59 -2.44
N GLU A 13 21.71 3.82 -2.91
CA GLU A 13 23.07 4.36 -3.06
C GLU A 13 23.83 4.46 -1.73
N LEU A 14 23.12 4.60 -0.61
CA LEU A 14 23.69 4.56 0.74
C LEU A 14 23.90 3.12 1.26
N GLY A 15 23.58 2.10 0.46
CA GLY A 15 23.76 0.67 0.79
C GLY A 15 22.57 0.03 1.50
N TYR A 16 21.43 0.72 1.64
CA TYR A 16 20.23 0.12 2.24
C TYR A 16 19.54 -0.83 1.26
N GLN A 17 19.05 -1.95 1.79
CA GLN A 17 18.10 -2.80 1.05
C GLN A 17 16.73 -2.14 1.09
N VAL A 18 16.21 -1.78 -0.07
CA VAL A 18 14.94 -1.05 -0.21
C VAL A 18 13.95 -1.79 -1.09
N LYS A 19 12.66 -1.53 -0.86
CA LYS A 19 11.56 -1.95 -1.73
C LYS A 19 10.61 -0.78 -1.90
N GLU A 20 10.17 -0.55 -3.13
CA GLU A 20 9.13 0.43 -3.41
C GLU A 20 7.75 -0.19 -3.14
N MET A 21 6.89 0.54 -2.40
CA MET A 21 5.50 0.16 -2.20
C MET A 21 4.68 0.66 -3.39
N LEU A 22 4.40 -0.23 -4.34
CA LEU A 22 3.55 0.07 -5.50
C LEU A 22 2.14 0.45 -5.03
N GLY A 23 1.53 1.43 -5.70
CA GLY A 23 0.24 2.01 -5.29
C GLY A 23 0.34 2.98 -4.09
N GLY A 24 1.41 2.87 -3.29
CA GLY A 24 1.65 3.71 -2.13
C GLY A 24 0.57 3.59 -1.05
N PHE A 25 0.56 4.54 -0.12
CA PHE A 25 -0.41 4.56 0.99
C PHE A 25 -1.86 4.68 0.52
N GLU A 26 -2.11 5.37 -0.59
CA GLU A 26 -3.47 5.53 -1.13
C GLU A 26 -4.10 4.16 -1.45
N TYR A 27 -3.39 3.31 -2.20
CA TYR A 27 -3.89 1.98 -2.54
C TYR A 27 -3.90 1.05 -1.34
N TRP A 28 -2.94 1.15 -0.42
CA TRP A 28 -3.00 0.43 0.86
C TRP A 28 -4.31 0.68 1.60
N ALA A 29 -4.70 1.96 1.74
CA ALA A 29 -5.94 2.32 2.42
C ALA A 29 -7.19 1.94 1.61
N ARG A 30 -7.14 2.04 0.27
CA ARG A 30 -8.27 1.67 -0.62
C ARG A 30 -8.46 0.15 -0.72
N GLU A 31 -7.42 -0.65 -0.53
CA GLU A 31 -7.53 -2.11 -0.44
C GLU A 31 -8.07 -2.58 0.93
N GLY A 32 -8.34 -1.65 1.85
CA GLY A 32 -8.98 -1.94 3.14
C GLY A 32 -8.02 -2.43 4.22
N PHE A 33 -6.71 -2.27 4.02
CA PHE A 33 -5.72 -2.59 5.05
C PHE A 33 -5.75 -1.59 6.22
N GLU A 34 -5.34 -2.07 7.39
CA GLU A 34 -5.26 -1.26 8.60
C GLU A 34 -4.13 -0.24 8.52
N TYR A 35 -4.37 0.95 9.07
CA TYR A 35 -3.36 1.98 9.26
C TYR A 35 -3.60 2.74 10.58
N GLU A 36 -2.58 3.43 11.06
CA GLU A 36 -2.64 4.20 12.30
C GLU A 36 -2.77 5.70 12.03
N THR A 37 -3.60 6.36 12.84
CA THR A 37 -3.76 7.81 12.89
C THR A 37 -3.50 8.30 14.31
N TRP A 38 -3.43 9.62 14.50
CA TRP A 38 -3.36 10.21 15.84
C TRP A 38 -4.60 9.91 16.71
N GLN A 39 -5.70 9.47 16.12
CA GLN A 39 -6.93 9.06 16.82
C GLN A 39 -6.96 7.54 17.13
N GLY A 40 -5.97 6.78 16.65
CA GLY A 40 -5.90 5.32 16.78
C GLY A 40 -5.87 4.60 15.44
N ARG A 41 -6.04 3.27 15.49
CA ARG A 41 -6.09 2.38 14.32
C ARG A 41 -7.40 2.54 13.57
N GLU A 42 -7.31 2.57 12.26
CA GLU A 42 -8.45 2.71 11.34
C GLU A 42 -8.35 1.68 10.21
N ARG A 43 -9.50 1.25 9.69
CA ARG A 43 -9.66 0.51 8.43
C ARG A 43 -10.75 1.16 7.61
N ARG A 44 -10.53 1.28 6.31
CA ARG A 44 -11.57 1.68 5.35
C ARG A 44 -12.18 0.45 4.70
N ALA A 45 -13.41 0.58 4.21
CA ALA A 45 -13.96 -0.44 3.32
C ALA A 45 -13.10 -0.53 2.06
N ALA A 46 -12.82 -1.76 1.61
CA ALA A 46 -12.09 -1.96 0.37
C ALA A 46 -12.88 -1.38 -0.80
N ASP A 47 -12.20 -0.62 -1.65
CA ASP A 47 -12.75 -0.03 -2.86
C ASP A 47 -12.86 -1.12 -3.94
N PRO A 48 -14.06 -1.37 -4.49
CA PRO A 48 -14.29 -2.35 -5.57
C PRO A 48 -13.41 -2.17 -6.82
N LEU A 49 -12.86 -0.97 -7.04
CA LEU A 49 -11.97 -0.69 -8.17
C LEU A 49 -10.51 -1.02 -7.90
N THR A 50 -10.14 -1.30 -6.64
CA THR A 50 -8.76 -1.60 -6.24
C THR A 50 -8.61 -2.97 -5.59
N ALA A 51 -9.69 -3.58 -5.11
CA ALA A 51 -9.69 -4.89 -4.48
C ALA A 51 -10.79 -5.80 -5.06
N PRO A 52 -10.58 -7.13 -5.12
CA PRO A 52 -11.64 -8.07 -5.49
C PRO A 52 -12.84 -7.96 -4.55
N VAL A 53 -14.04 -7.83 -5.12
CA VAL A 53 -15.29 -7.68 -4.36
C VAL A 53 -15.79 -8.99 -3.74
N ASP A 54 -15.34 -10.14 -4.27
CA ASP A 54 -15.77 -11.47 -3.84
C ASP A 54 -14.54 -12.35 -3.56
N ALA A 55 -14.20 -12.50 -2.27
CA ALA A 55 -13.18 -13.46 -1.82
C ALA A 55 -13.70 -14.91 -1.80
N GLU A 56 -14.97 -15.14 -2.14
CA GLU A 56 -15.61 -16.45 -2.09
C GLU A 56 -15.27 -17.35 -3.30
N ASP A 57 -14.75 -16.79 -4.39
CA ASP A 57 -14.24 -17.55 -5.53
C ASP A 57 -12.71 -17.62 -5.50
N CYS A 58 -12.15 -18.30 -4.47
CA CYS A 58 -10.72 -18.56 -4.42
C CYS A 58 -10.25 -19.59 -5.47
N GLY A 59 -11.14 -20.06 -6.36
CA GLY A 59 -10.82 -20.91 -7.51
C GLY A 59 -10.10 -22.21 -7.18
N CYS A 60 -10.16 -22.65 -5.92
CA CYS A 60 -9.51 -23.84 -5.37
C CYS A 60 -10.53 -24.95 -5.12
#